data_AF-A0A075H314-F1
#
_entry.id   AF-A0A075H314-F1
#
_cell.length_a   1.000
_cell.length_b   1.000
_cell.length_c   1.000
_cell.angle_alpha   90.00
_cell.angle_beta   90.00
_cell.angle_gamma   90.00
#
_symmetry.space_group_name_H-M   'P 1'
#
loop_
_entity.id
_entity.type
_entity.pdbx_description
1 polymer ?
#
loop_
_entity_poly.entity_id
_entity_poly.type
_entity_poly.pdbx_seq_one_letter_code
_entity_poly.pdbx_strand_id
1 'polypeptide(L)' 'MSKKLFEIISRVMNVSISQINDNSGSESIPEWDSFNLYVLLNEIEKEFNIKFSLEETLEIKNVGDFKKQLEKHGANLNE' A
#
# COMPACT_ATOMS: atom_id res chain seq x y z
N MET A 1 12.00 0.64 8.56
CA MET A 1 10.54 0.62 8.84
C MET A 1 9.87 1.33 7.70
N SER A 2 8.75 0.77 7.24
CA SER A 2 8.04 1.02 5.98
C SER A 2 7.53 2.47 5.75
N LYS A 3 8.27 3.50 6.17
CA LYS A 3 7.88 4.92 6.14
C LYS A 3 7.43 5.33 4.75
N LYS A 4 8.17 4.94 3.71
CA LYS A 4 7.80 5.20 2.31
C LYS A 4 6.40 4.69 1.96
N LEU A 5 6.09 3.44 2.33
CA LEU A 5 4.77 2.85 2.08
C LEU A 5 3.67 3.66 2.80
N PHE A 6 3.87 3.96 4.08
CA PHE A 6 2.91 4.77 4.84
C PHE A 6 2.75 6.19 4.28
N GLU A 7 3.82 6.80 3.78
CA GLU A 7 3.79 8.11 3.15
C GLU A 7 3.03 8.12 1.81
N ILE A 8 3.15 7.06 1.01
CA ILE A 8 2.36 6.93 -0.22
C ILE A 8 0.88 6.77 0.14
N ILE A 9 0.56 5.86 1.07
CA ILE A 9 -0.83 5.63 1.50
C ILE A 9 -1.43 6.92 2.08
N SER A 10 -0.68 7.63 2.93
CA SER A 10 -1.11 8.91 3.50
C SER A 10 -1.43 9.95 2.43
N ARG A 11 -0.59 10.04 1.39
CA ARG A 11 -0.79 10.98 0.27
C ARG A 11 -1.98 10.60 -0.61
N VAL A 12 -2.12 9.32 -0.98
CA VAL A 12 -3.20 8.86 -1.85
C VAL A 12 -4.55 8.89 -1.14
N MET A 13 -4.59 8.43 0.11
CA MET A 13 -5.81 8.34 0.90
C MET A 13 -6.13 9.62 1.67
N ASN A 14 -5.27 10.66 1.57
CA ASN A 14 -5.42 11.94 2.27
C ASN A 14 -5.67 11.79 3.79
N VAL A 15 -5.00 10.84 4.43
CA VAL A 15 -5.08 10.58 5.89
C VAL A 15 -3.72 10.74 6.53
N SER A 16 -3.68 11.07 7.82
CA SER A 16 -2.41 11.20 8.55
C SER A 16 -1.71 9.84 8.71
N ILE A 17 -0.38 9.81 8.51
CA ILE A 17 0.46 8.62 8.72
C ILE A 17 0.23 7.99 10.11
N SER A 18 0.03 8.81 11.13
CA SER A 18 -0.24 8.36 12.50
C SER A 18 -1.55 7.58 12.67
N GLN A 19 -2.48 7.67 11.72
CA GLN A 19 -3.73 6.90 11.72
C GLN A 19 -3.65 5.63 10.87
N ILE A 20 -2.57 5.45 10.12
CA ILE A 20 -2.37 4.27 9.28
C ILE A 20 -1.58 3.24 10.08
N ASN A 21 -2.07 2.00 10.05
CA ASN A 21 -1.39 0.83 10.61
C ASN A 21 -1.54 -0.36 9.64
N ASP A 22 -0.95 -1.50 9.99
CA ASP A 22 -0.92 -2.68 9.12
C ASP A 22 -2.32 -3.26 8.85
N ASN A 23 -3.29 -3.01 9.73
CA ASN A 23 -4.68 -3.43 9.54
C ASN A 23 -5.54 -2.36 8.83
N SER A 24 -5.00 -1.17 8.56
CA SER A 24 -5.72 -0.14 7.83
C SER A 24 -5.97 -0.58 6.39
N GLY A 25 -7.22 -0.49 5.95
CA GLY A 25 -7.67 -0.88 4.61
C GLY A 25 -9.02 -0.25 4.31
N SER A 26 -9.77 -0.82 3.38
CA SER A 26 -11.11 -0.33 2.99
C SER A 26 -12.11 -0.23 4.13
N GLU A 27 -11.97 -1.04 5.17
CA GLU A 27 -12.86 -0.99 6.34
C GLU A 27 -12.53 0.19 7.30
N SER A 28 -11.29 0.69 7.29
CA SER A 28 -10.82 1.73 8.21
C SER A 28 -10.63 3.09 7.54
N ILE A 29 -10.32 3.10 6.24
CA ILE A 29 -10.02 4.30 5.44
C ILE A 29 -11.16 4.46 4.43
N PRO A 30 -12.06 5.44 4.62
CA PRO A 30 -13.19 5.68 3.71
C PRO A 30 -12.77 5.96 2.26
N GLU A 31 -11.63 6.63 2.08
CA GLU A 31 -11.07 6.96 0.77
C GLU A 31 -10.49 5.74 0.03
N TRP A 32 -10.39 4.57 0.68
CA TRP A 32 -9.85 3.37 0.06
C TRP A 32 -10.94 2.69 -0.79
N ASP A 33 -11.18 3.30 -1.95
CA ASP A 33 -12.04 2.80 -3.01
C ASP A 33 -11.24 2.13 -4.14
N SER A 34 -11.93 1.64 -5.17
CA SER A 34 -11.28 0.98 -6.31
C SER A 34 -10.35 1.90 -7.11
N PHE A 35 -10.61 3.21 -7.15
CA PHE A 35 -9.81 4.16 -7.89
C PHE A 35 -8.54 4.53 -7.12
N ASN A 36 -8.67 4.89 -5.85
CA ASN A 36 -7.54 5.20 -4.97
C ASN A 36 -6.67 3.96 -4.72
N LEU A 37 -7.24 2.75 -4.67
CA LEU A 37 -6.46 1.51 -4.65
C LEU A 37 -5.60 1.36 -5.92
N TYR A 38 -6.16 1.65 -7.11
CA TYR A 38 -5.40 1.61 -8.36
C TYR A 38 -4.28 2.64 -8.40
N VAL A 39 -4.55 3.87 -7.96
CA VAL A 39 -3.51 4.92 -7.83
C VAL A 39 -2.43 4.48 -6.85
N LEU A 40 -2.81 3.92 -5.71
CA LEU A 40 -1.90 3.44 -4.68
C LEU A 40 -0.99 2.32 -5.21
N LEU A 41 -1.56 1.34 -5.89
CA LEU A 41 -0.82 0.25 -6.54
C LEU A 41 0.25 0.81 -7.49
N ASN A 42 -0.16 1.69 -8.40
CA ASN A 42 0.74 2.29 -9.39
C ASN A 42 1.87 3.11 -8.76
N GLU A 43 1.62 3.86 -7.68
CA GLU A 43 2.66 4.62 -6.98
C GLU A 43 3.64 3.70 -6.22
N ILE A 44 3.13 2.63 -5.59
CA ILE A 44 3.97 1.62 -4.92
C ILE A 44 4.84 0.87 -5.94
N GLU A 45 4.25 0.43 -7.05
CA GLU A 45 4.98 -0.23 -8.14
C GLU A 45 6.15 0.62 -8.66
N LYS A 46 5.91 1.92 -8.86
CA LYS A 46 6.96 2.85 -9.27
C LYS A 46 8.02 3.10 -8.20
N GLU A 47 7.61 3.35 -6.96
CA GLU A 47 8.55 3.66 -5.86
C GLU A 47 9.48 2.48 -5.56
N PHE A 48 8.93 1.27 -5.54
CA PHE A 48 9.68 0.06 -5.22
C PHE A 48 10.22 -0.67 -6.47
N ASN A 49 9.93 -0.14 -7.66
CA ASN A 49 10.30 -0.74 -8.95
C ASN A 49 9.89 -2.21 -9.06
N ILE A 50 8.65 -2.50 -8.65
CA ILE A 50 8.02 -3.83 -8.73
C ILE A 50 6.79 -3.79 -9.62
N LYS A 51 6.23 -4.95 -9.96
CA LYS A 51 4.93 -5.07 -10.60
C LYS A 51 4.11 -6.14 -9.93
N PHE A 52 2.92 -5.78 -9.48
CA PHE A 52 1.96 -6.72 -8.94
C PHE A 52 1.20 -7.40 -10.08
N SER A 53 0.98 -8.70 -9.94
CA SER A 53 0.03 -9.43 -10.77
C SER A 53 -1.41 -9.12 -10.34
N LEU A 54 -2.35 -9.33 -11.27
CA LEU A 54 -3.78 -9.17 -10.99
C LEU A 54 -4.22 -9.99 -9.76
N GLU A 55 -3.73 -11.22 -9.63
CA GLU A 55 -4.01 -12.10 -8.50
C GLU A 55 -3.53 -11.49 -7.18
N GLU A 56 -2.30 -10.97 -7.13
CA GLU A 56 -1.76 -10.30 -5.95
C GLU A 56 -2.57 -9.06 -5.58
N THR A 57 -3.00 -8.26 -6.57
CA THR A 57 -3.82 -7.06 -6.30
C THR A 57 -5.18 -7.40 -5.68
N LEU A 58 -5.75 -8.55 -6.04
CA LEU A 58 -7.03 -9.01 -5.48
C LEU A 58 -6.88 -9.52 -4.03
N GLU A 59 -5.68 -9.94 -3.65
CA GLU A 59 -5.37 -10.34 -2.26
C GLU A 59 -5.12 -9.14 -1.33
N ILE A 60 -4.80 -7.96 -1.88
CA ILE A 60 -4.47 -6.78 -1.09
C ILE A 60 -5.74 -6.14 -0.53
N LYS A 61 -5.93 -6.24 0.79
CA LYS A 61 -7.08 -5.64 1.50
C LYS A 61 -6.68 -4.55 2.50
N ASN A 62 -5.44 -4.59 2.97
CA ASN A 62 -4.90 -3.69 3.98
C ASN A 62 -3.42 -3.40 3.72
N VAL A 63 -2.85 -2.47 4.50
CA VAL A 63 -1.43 -2.09 4.44
C VAL A 63 -0.49 -3.28 4.72
N GLY A 64 -0.86 -4.19 5.62
CA GLY A 64 -0.09 -5.38 5.94
C GLY A 64 0.07 -6.30 4.74
N ASP A 65 -0.98 -6.44 3.92
CA ASP A 65 -0.91 -7.24 2.69
C ASP A 65 0.01 -6.59 1.66
N PHE A 66 0.00 -5.25 1.53
CA PHE A 66 1.01 -4.55 0.74
C PHE A 66 2.44 -4.84 1.19
N LYS A 67 2.70 -4.80 2.50
CA LYS A 67 4.03 -5.13 3.04
C LYS A 67 4.43 -6.56 2.67
N LYS A 68 3.53 -7.54 2.86
CA LYS A 68 3.81 -8.93 2.50
C LYS A 68 4.12 -9.10 1.03
N GLN A 69 3.34 -8.47 0.13
CA GLN A 69 3.61 -8.58 -1.30
C GLN A 69 4.96 -7.90 -1.64
N LEU A 70 5.24 -6.72 -1.08
CA LEU A 70 6.53 -6.05 -1.24
C LEU A 70 7.71 -6.92 -0.77
N GLU A 71 7.60 -7.55 0.40
CA GLU A 71 8.62 -8.47 0.92
C GLU A 71 8.80 -9.71 0.04
N LYS A 72 7.72 -10.29 -0.52
CA LYS A 72 7.80 -11.39 -1.48
C LYS A 72 8.57 -11.01 -2.75
N HIS A 73 8.43 -9.77 -3.20
CA HIS A 73 9.16 -9.22 -4.34
C HIS A 73 10.59 -8.77 -3.99
N GLY A 74 11.01 -8.89 -2.71
CA GLY A 74 12.33 -8.48 -2.25
C GLY A 74 12.51 -6.97 -2.10
N ALA A 75 11.42 -6.20 -2.04
CA ALA A 75 11.48 -4.76 -1.86
C ALA A 75 11.98 -4.40 -0.45
N ASN A 76 12.96 -3.51 -0.38
CA ASN A 76 13.55 -3.10 0.89
C ASN A 76 12.67 -2.05 1.58
N LEU A 77 11.86 -2.49 2.55
CA LEU A 77 11.01 -1.63 3.38
C LEU A 77 11.78 -0.93 4.52
N ASN A 78 13.10 -1.11 4.60
CA ASN A 78 13.93 -0.62 5.70
C ASN A 78 14.80 0.60 5.38
N GLU A 79 14.79 1.10 4.15
CA GLU A 79 15.47 2.36 3.77
C GLU A 79 14.63 3.61 4.06
#